data_AF-A0A382I503-F1
#
_entry.id   AF-A0A382I503-F1
#
_cell.length_a   1.000
_cell.length_b   1.000
_cell.length_c   1.000
_cell.angle_alpha   90.00
_cell.angle_beta   90.00
_cell.angle_gamma   90.00
#
_symmetry.space_group_name_H-M   'P 1'
#
loop_
_entity.id
_entity.type
_entity.pdbx_description
1 polymer ?
#
loop_
_entity_poly.entity_id
_entity_poly.type
_entity_poly.pdbx_seq_one_letter_code
_entity_poly.pdbx_strand_id
1 'polypeptide(L)'
;PKTVHDFLEVVQSLERLRLLLVLTVADIRAVGPRVWNGWKGQLMSDLYDEAAAELSAGRTRFDRGERVDLAKSALRTALANWSDEDKEAYVRRGYPSYWLSFDTETHVRHANFIRDADGSEQAFSMNVRVDPSRSVTEVTVYCPAHHGLFTGIAGAMAVSGVNIVDARVCSTTDGMALDVFSIQDSAGNAVERPGHLKKLRTTIEETLTKDFKPAHALAKQTSLPSRTKVLTIAPRVLIDNNASATYTVVEVNARDKVGLLYEITRTLVSLRLSIGAARITTYGVRAVDIFYVKDMFGMKVTDDIHIERIQSTVINVLTQLDKEAIVGETTASAA
;
A
#
# COMPACT_ATOMS: atom_id res chain seq x y z
N PRO A 1 -18.12 -2.43 -2.92
CA PRO A 1 -17.19 -3.18 -2.04
C PRO A 1 -17.81 -3.38 -0.66
N LYS A 2 -17.39 -4.35 0.16
CA LYS A 2 -17.97 -4.50 1.50
C LYS A 2 -17.74 -3.25 2.37
N THR A 3 -16.56 -2.65 2.32
CA THR A 3 -16.27 -1.37 3.00
C THR A 3 -17.22 -0.25 2.60
N VAL A 4 -17.51 -0.08 1.31
CA VAL A 4 -18.48 0.92 0.83
C VAL A 4 -19.88 0.59 1.32
N HIS A 5 -20.25 -0.70 1.33
CA HIS A 5 -21.55 -1.14 1.83
C HIS A 5 -21.75 -0.81 3.31
N ASP A 6 -20.80 -1.22 4.15
CA ASP A 6 -20.84 -0.98 5.60
C ASP A 6 -20.83 0.54 5.89
N PHE A 7 -20.08 1.32 5.10
CA PHE A 7 -20.11 2.78 5.15
C PHE A 7 -21.50 3.35 4.80
N LEU A 8 -22.15 2.83 3.75
CA LEU A 8 -23.48 3.26 3.34
C LEU A 8 -24.57 2.92 4.35
N GLU A 9 -24.44 1.81 5.10
CA GLU A 9 -25.35 1.48 6.22
C GLU A 9 -25.31 2.57 7.31
N VAL A 10 -24.14 3.18 7.52
CA VAL A 10 -23.98 4.29 8.48
C VAL A 10 -24.47 5.61 7.89
N VAL A 11 -24.14 5.90 6.63
CA VAL A 11 -24.39 7.21 5.98
C VAL A 11 -25.84 7.39 5.57
N GLN A 12 -26.52 6.34 5.12
CA GLN A 12 -27.96 6.23 4.85
C GLN A 12 -28.58 7.17 3.79
N SER A 13 -28.00 8.34 3.48
CA SER A 13 -28.53 9.27 2.48
C SER A 13 -27.44 10.05 1.73
N LEU A 14 -27.75 10.45 0.49
CA LEU A 14 -26.83 11.23 -0.34
C LEU A 14 -26.52 12.62 0.26
N GLU A 15 -27.49 13.24 0.93
CA GLU A 15 -27.28 14.52 1.60
C GLU A 15 -26.31 14.37 2.78
N ARG A 16 -26.47 13.32 3.59
CA ARG A 16 -25.55 13.03 4.69
C ARG A 16 -24.15 12.68 4.19
N LEU A 17 -24.04 11.96 3.07
CA LEU A 17 -22.76 11.68 2.40
C LEU A 17 -22.03 12.98 2.02
N ARG A 18 -22.74 13.93 1.40
CA ARG A 18 -22.18 15.24 1.02
C ARG A 18 -21.71 16.04 2.23
N LEU A 19 -22.51 16.11 3.29
CA LEU A 19 -22.17 16.83 4.52
C LEU A 19 -20.96 16.21 5.23
N LEU A 20 -20.90 14.88 5.32
CA LEU A 20 -19.75 14.16 5.90
C LEU A 20 -18.47 14.41 5.12
N LEU A 21 -18.53 14.45 3.78
CA LEU A 21 -17.37 14.79 2.97
C LEU A 21 -16.88 16.20 3.29
N VAL A 22 -17.76 17.20 3.28
CA VAL A 22 -17.38 18.60 3.58
C VAL A 22 -16.78 18.73 4.98
N LEU A 23 -17.41 18.12 5.99
CA LEU A 23 -16.91 18.14 7.36
C LEU A 23 -15.53 17.49 7.46
N THR A 24 -15.34 16.33 6.83
CA THR A 24 -14.07 15.59 6.84
C THR A 24 -12.95 16.40 6.17
N VAL A 25 -13.23 17.03 5.02
CA VAL A 25 -12.25 17.89 4.34
C VAL A 25 -11.89 19.11 5.18
N ALA A 26 -12.89 19.75 5.81
CA ALA A 26 -12.67 20.88 6.69
C ALA A 26 -11.81 20.51 7.90
N ASP A 27 -12.10 19.39 8.55
CA ASP A 27 -11.36 18.88 9.70
C ASP A 27 -9.90 18.56 9.36
N ILE A 28 -9.67 17.79 8.28
CA ILE A 28 -8.30 17.42 7.85
C ILE A 28 -7.48 18.68 7.50
N ARG A 29 -8.10 19.66 6.84
CA ARG A 29 -7.42 20.94 6.50
C ARG A 29 -7.11 21.79 7.73
N ALA A 30 -7.94 21.70 8.78
CA ALA A 30 -7.72 22.45 10.02
C ALA A 30 -6.49 21.96 10.80
N VAL A 31 -6.09 20.69 10.64
CA VAL A 31 -4.90 20.12 11.33
C VAL A 31 -3.57 20.69 10.80
N GLY A 32 -3.54 21.24 9.58
CA GLY A 32 -2.40 21.99 9.07
C GLY A 32 -2.27 22.01 7.54
N PRO A 33 -1.47 22.95 7.00
CA PRO A 33 -1.42 23.25 5.56
C PRO A 33 -0.84 22.12 4.69
N ARG A 34 -0.17 21.12 5.29
CA ARG A 34 0.43 19.97 4.57
C ARG A 34 -0.31 18.66 4.80
N VAL A 35 -1.38 18.66 5.59
CA VAL A 35 -2.11 17.42 5.94
C VAL A 35 -3.00 17.00 4.78
N TRP A 36 -3.67 17.96 4.12
CA TRP A 36 -4.45 17.73 2.91
C TRP A 36 -3.58 17.80 1.66
N ASN A 37 -3.55 16.74 0.85
CA ASN A 37 -2.80 16.66 -0.42
C ASN A 37 -3.62 15.94 -1.50
N GLY A 38 -3.10 15.90 -2.74
CA GLY A 38 -3.79 15.27 -3.88
C GLY A 38 -4.19 13.82 -3.62
N TRP A 39 -3.35 13.05 -2.92
CA TRP A 39 -3.63 11.66 -2.59
C TRP A 39 -4.85 11.50 -1.68
N LYS A 40 -4.90 12.25 -0.57
CA LYS A 40 -6.06 12.22 0.33
C LYS A 40 -7.31 12.76 -0.35
N GLY A 41 -7.16 13.79 -1.19
CA GLY A 41 -8.25 14.30 -2.02
C GLY A 41 -8.84 13.23 -2.92
N GLN A 42 -8.00 12.50 -3.64
CA GLN A 42 -8.44 11.42 -4.51
C GLN A 42 -9.15 10.31 -3.73
N LEU A 43 -8.59 9.86 -2.59
CA LEU A 43 -9.22 8.84 -1.75
C LEU A 43 -10.63 9.24 -1.28
N MET A 44 -10.81 10.52 -0.92
CA MET A 44 -12.12 11.03 -0.50
C MET A 44 -13.10 11.13 -1.68
N SER A 45 -12.63 11.57 -2.84
CA SER A 45 -13.43 11.61 -4.07
C SER A 45 -13.86 10.22 -4.51
N ASP A 46 -12.93 9.26 -4.56
CA ASP A 46 -13.21 7.87 -4.94
C ASP A 46 -14.27 7.25 -4.02
N LEU A 47 -14.14 7.43 -2.69
CA LEU A 47 -15.12 6.94 -1.73
C LEU A 47 -16.49 7.61 -1.93
N TYR A 48 -16.52 8.92 -2.15
CA TYR A 48 -17.76 9.66 -2.38
C TYR A 48 -18.45 9.19 -3.66
N ASP A 49 -17.73 9.08 -4.76
CA ASP A 49 -18.29 8.70 -6.07
C ASP A 49 -18.82 7.27 -6.04
N GLU A 50 -18.06 6.33 -5.44
CA GLU A 50 -18.50 4.93 -5.32
C GLU A 50 -19.73 4.81 -4.39
N ALA A 51 -19.75 5.52 -3.26
CA ALA A 51 -20.88 5.55 -2.35
C ALA A 51 -22.12 6.23 -2.96
N ALA A 52 -21.94 7.35 -3.66
CA ALA A 52 -23.03 8.09 -4.31
C ALA A 52 -23.64 7.28 -5.47
N ALA A 53 -22.82 6.58 -6.25
CA ALA A 53 -23.27 5.69 -7.31
C ALA A 53 -24.13 4.55 -6.73
N GLU A 54 -23.69 3.90 -5.65
CA GLU A 54 -24.44 2.80 -5.03
C GLU A 54 -25.75 3.27 -4.37
N LEU A 55 -25.78 4.47 -3.76
CA LEU A 55 -27.01 5.09 -3.25
C LEU A 55 -28.01 5.45 -4.37
N SER A 56 -27.51 5.82 -5.55
CA SER A 56 -28.34 6.29 -6.67
C SER A 56 -28.82 5.17 -7.59
N ALA A 57 -28.02 4.11 -7.76
CA ALA A 57 -28.21 3.11 -8.81
C ALA A 57 -29.11 1.92 -8.42
N GLY A 58 -29.51 1.77 -7.15
CA GLY A 58 -30.42 0.70 -6.74
C GLY A 58 -29.93 -0.72 -7.12
N ARG A 59 -28.95 -1.25 -6.38
CA ARG A 59 -28.58 -2.69 -6.30
C ARG A 59 -28.53 -3.51 -7.61
N THR A 60 -27.96 -3.01 -8.71
CA THR A 60 -27.38 -3.89 -9.75
C THR A 60 -25.92 -4.17 -9.42
N ARG A 61 -25.68 -5.18 -8.57
CA ARG A 61 -24.32 -5.68 -8.30
C ARG A 61 -23.99 -6.77 -9.32
N PHE A 62 -23.05 -6.49 -10.22
CA PHE A 62 -22.33 -7.55 -10.92
C PHE A 62 -21.63 -8.44 -9.90
N ASP A 63 -21.68 -9.76 -10.11
CA ASP A 63 -20.92 -10.70 -9.31
C ASP A 63 -19.41 -10.45 -9.48
N ARG A 64 -18.61 -10.89 -8.50
CA ARG A 64 -17.16 -10.78 -8.54
C ARG A 64 -16.58 -11.40 -9.81
N GLY A 65 -17.11 -12.53 -10.27
CA GLY A 65 -16.68 -13.17 -11.52
C GLY A 65 -16.94 -12.29 -12.75
N GLU A 66 -18.16 -11.77 -12.87
CA GLU A 66 -18.56 -10.89 -13.98
C GLU A 66 -17.70 -9.63 -14.07
N ARG A 67 -17.34 -9.03 -12.92
CA ARG A 67 -16.44 -7.87 -12.88
C ARG A 67 -15.03 -8.20 -13.38
N VAL A 68 -14.53 -9.39 -13.07
CA VAL A 68 -13.23 -9.87 -13.59
C VAL A 68 -13.31 -10.06 -15.10
N ASP A 69 -14.40 -10.65 -15.60
CA ASP A 69 -14.57 -10.90 -17.03
C ASP A 69 -14.75 -9.60 -17.83
N LEU A 70 -15.47 -8.63 -17.26
CA LEU A 70 -15.59 -7.27 -17.81
C LEU A 70 -14.21 -6.59 -17.91
N ALA A 71 -13.39 -6.65 -16.85
CA ALA A 71 -12.05 -6.06 -16.86
C ALA A 71 -11.14 -6.72 -17.91
N LYS A 72 -11.19 -8.06 -18.01
CA LYS A 72 -10.44 -8.80 -19.04
C LYS A 72 -10.91 -8.46 -20.45
N SER A 73 -12.23 -8.36 -20.67
CA SER A 73 -12.80 -7.98 -21.96
C SER A 73 -12.38 -6.57 -22.37
N ALA A 74 -12.47 -5.61 -21.44
CA ALA A 74 -12.03 -4.23 -21.67
C ALA A 74 -10.54 -4.15 -22.04
N LEU A 75 -9.69 -4.93 -21.36
CA LEU A 75 -8.26 -5.00 -21.70
C LEU A 75 -8.03 -5.55 -23.11
N ARG A 76 -8.72 -6.63 -23.50
CA ARG A 76 -8.59 -7.23 -24.84
C ARG A 76 -8.92 -6.22 -25.93
N THR A 77 -9.97 -5.42 -25.74
CA THR A 77 -10.35 -4.35 -26.65
C THR A 77 -9.31 -3.24 -26.69
N ALA A 78 -8.77 -2.85 -25.53
CA ALA A 78 -7.78 -1.78 -25.43
C ALA A 78 -6.42 -2.17 -26.05
N LEU A 79 -6.04 -3.45 -26.01
CA LEU A 79 -4.83 -3.99 -26.64
C LEU A 79 -5.06 -4.34 -28.12
N ALA A 80 -5.71 -3.48 -28.89
CA ALA A 80 -6.07 -3.75 -30.29
C ALA A 80 -4.87 -4.13 -31.19
N ASN A 81 -3.68 -3.64 -30.87
CA ASN A 81 -2.45 -3.88 -31.64
C ASN A 81 -1.72 -5.18 -31.27
N TRP A 82 -2.20 -5.93 -30.28
CA TRP A 82 -1.61 -7.22 -29.89
C TRP A 82 -2.27 -8.37 -30.65
N SER A 83 -1.51 -9.45 -30.85
CA SER A 83 -2.06 -10.71 -31.35
C SER A 83 -3.04 -11.30 -30.32
N ASP A 84 -4.01 -12.08 -30.78
CA ASP A 84 -4.96 -12.72 -29.85
C ASP A 84 -4.26 -13.75 -28.94
N GLU A 85 -3.20 -14.40 -29.43
CA GLU A 85 -2.37 -15.28 -28.62
C GLU A 85 -1.67 -14.54 -27.47
N ASP A 86 -1.05 -13.39 -27.75
CA ASP A 86 -0.39 -12.57 -26.71
C ASP A 86 -1.40 -12.04 -25.69
N LYS A 87 -2.60 -11.62 -26.14
CA LYS A 87 -3.67 -11.18 -25.25
C LYS A 87 -4.08 -12.29 -24.28
N GLU A 88 -4.34 -13.50 -24.77
CA GLU A 88 -4.73 -14.62 -23.91
C GLU A 88 -3.59 -15.11 -23.03
N ALA A 89 -2.35 -15.07 -23.51
CA ALA A 89 -1.17 -15.36 -22.69
C ALA A 89 -1.09 -14.39 -21.50
N TYR A 90 -1.26 -13.09 -21.72
CA TYR A 90 -1.25 -12.10 -20.65
C TYR A 90 -2.46 -12.24 -19.71
N VAL A 91 -3.68 -12.40 -20.25
CA VAL A 91 -4.91 -12.49 -19.46
C VAL A 91 -4.87 -13.67 -18.47
N ARG A 92 -4.25 -14.79 -18.85
CA ARG A 92 -4.09 -15.97 -17.98
C ARG A 92 -3.16 -15.73 -16.79
N ARG A 93 -2.25 -14.75 -16.85
CA ARG A 93 -1.28 -14.48 -15.77
C ARG A 93 -1.90 -13.88 -14.51
N GLY A 94 -2.98 -13.12 -14.66
CA GLY A 94 -3.56 -12.34 -13.55
C GLY A 94 -4.59 -13.13 -12.74
N TYR A 95 -4.40 -13.23 -11.43
CA TYR A 95 -5.46 -13.70 -10.52
C TYR A 95 -6.63 -12.70 -10.45
N PRO A 96 -7.84 -13.13 -10.02
CA PRO A 96 -8.99 -12.25 -9.86
C PRO A 96 -8.74 -10.96 -9.07
N SER A 97 -7.86 -11.00 -8.06
CA SER A 97 -7.50 -9.81 -7.27
C SER A 97 -6.81 -8.72 -8.10
N TYR A 98 -5.98 -9.10 -9.07
CA TYR A 98 -5.30 -8.16 -9.96
C TYR A 98 -6.30 -7.40 -10.85
N TRP A 99 -7.21 -8.14 -11.49
CA TRP A 99 -8.25 -7.58 -12.36
C TRP A 99 -9.20 -6.62 -11.65
N LEU A 100 -9.45 -6.85 -10.36
CA LEU A 100 -10.31 -6.00 -9.53
C LEU A 100 -9.56 -4.85 -8.86
N SER A 101 -8.23 -4.83 -8.93
CA SER A 101 -7.41 -3.83 -8.24
C SER A 101 -7.16 -2.58 -9.07
N PHE A 102 -7.14 -2.71 -10.39
CA PHE A 102 -6.71 -1.63 -11.29
C PHE A 102 -7.75 -1.37 -12.38
N ASP A 103 -7.73 -0.16 -12.92
CA ASP A 103 -8.51 0.19 -14.10
C ASP A 103 -7.88 -0.36 -15.40
N THR A 104 -8.66 -0.29 -16.48
CA THR A 104 -8.23 -0.80 -17.79
C THR A 104 -7.00 -0.08 -18.32
N GLU A 105 -6.85 1.23 -18.09
CA GLU A 105 -5.68 1.98 -18.56
C GLU A 105 -4.40 1.46 -17.88
N THR A 106 -4.49 1.20 -16.58
CA THR A 106 -3.42 0.63 -15.77
C THR A 106 -3.10 -0.80 -16.19
N HIS A 107 -4.11 -1.63 -16.47
CA HIS A 107 -3.91 -2.97 -17.04
C HIS A 107 -3.15 -2.92 -18.37
N VAL A 108 -3.47 -1.96 -19.26
CA VAL A 108 -2.73 -1.75 -20.52
C VAL A 108 -1.27 -1.38 -20.27
N ARG A 109 -1.00 -0.46 -19.33
CA ARG A 109 0.38 -0.07 -18.97
C ARG A 109 1.17 -1.26 -18.42
N HIS A 110 0.57 -2.03 -17.50
CA HIS A 110 1.20 -3.24 -16.97
C HIS A 110 1.46 -4.29 -18.06
N ALA A 111 0.53 -4.47 -19.01
CA ALA A 111 0.70 -5.42 -20.10
C ALA A 111 1.92 -5.08 -20.97
N ASN A 112 2.04 -3.83 -21.40
CA ASN A 112 3.20 -3.40 -22.18
C ASN A 112 4.50 -3.48 -21.36
N PHE A 113 4.48 -3.04 -20.10
CA PHE A 113 5.65 -3.12 -19.23
C PHE A 113 6.15 -4.56 -19.01
N ILE A 114 5.23 -5.50 -18.75
CA ILE A 114 5.57 -6.92 -18.57
C ILE A 114 6.10 -7.52 -19.88
N ARG A 115 5.48 -7.20 -21.02
CA ARG A 115 5.96 -7.67 -22.33
C ARG A 115 7.38 -7.22 -22.61
N ASP A 116 7.70 -5.95 -22.34
CA ASP A 116 9.04 -5.41 -22.52
C ASP A 116 10.04 -6.05 -21.54
N ALA A 117 9.63 -6.28 -20.29
CA ALA A 117 10.45 -6.92 -19.27
C ALA A 117 10.76 -8.38 -19.59
N ASP A 118 9.76 -9.15 -20.04
CA ASP A 118 9.92 -10.56 -20.44
C ASP A 118 10.83 -10.70 -21.68
N GLY A 119 10.86 -9.70 -22.55
CA GLY A 119 11.79 -9.62 -23.68
C GLY A 119 13.22 -9.24 -23.27
N SER A 120 13.46 -8.89 -22.00
CA SER A 120 14.77 -8.51 -21.48
C SER A 120 15.41 -9.66 -20.68
N GLU A 121 16.75 -9.70 -20.63
CA GLU A 121 17.48 -10.67 -19.79
C GLU A 121 17.60 -10.24 -18.31
N GLN A 122 16.82 -9.25 -17.86
CA GLN A 122 16.92 -8.70 -16.51
C GLN A 122 15.99 -9.42 -15.52
N ALA A 123 16.54 -9.89 -14.39
CA ALA A 123 15.75 -10.51 -13.31
C ALA A 123 14.85 -9.50 -12.54
N PHE A 124 15.07 -8.21 -12.74
CA PHE A 124 14.31 -7.13 -12.10
C PHE A 124 14.03 -6.03 -13.09
N SER A 125 12.76 -5.63 -13.18
CA SER A 125 12.30 -4.50 -13.97
C SER A 125 11.53 -3.53 -13.08
N MET A 126 11.74 -2.23 -13.31
CA MET A 126 11.04 -1.16 -12.60
C MET A 126 10.59 -0.06 -13.56
N ASN A 127 9.29 0.23 -13.54
CA ASN A 127 8.71 1.38 -14.23
C ASN A 127 8.30 2.46 -13.22
N VAL A 128 8.41 3.73 -13.61
CA VAL A 128 8.06 4.87 -12.78
C VAL A 128 7.20 5.82 -13.57
N ARG A 129 6.08 6.25 -12.97
CA ARG A 129 5.15 7.23 -13.54
C ARG A 129 4.80 8.27 -12.49
N VAL A 130 4.99 9.54 -12.83
CA VAL A 130 4.53 10.64 -11.98
C VAL A 130 3.04 10.87 -12.25
N ASP A 131 2.23 10.93 -11.19
CA ASP A 131 0.83 11.31 -11.24
C ASP A 131 0.62 12.62 -10.46
N PRO A 132 0.69 13.78 -11.14
CA PRO A 132 0.57 15.08 -10.48
C PRO A 132 -0.81 15.27 -9.82
N SER A 133 -1.87 14.69 -10.40
CA SER A 133 -3.24 14.85 -9.91
C SER A 133 -3.42 14.23 -8.53
N ARG A 134 -2.79 13.08 -8.30
CA ARG A 134 -2.75 12.39 -7.01
C ARG A 134 -1.58 12.83 -6.14
N SER A 135 -0.69 13.70 -6.63
CA SER A 135 0.54 14.11 -5.95
C SER A 135 1.40 12.91 -5.52
N VAL A 136 1.47 11.87 -6.36
CA VAL A 136 2.25 10.65 -6.09
C VAL A 136 3.11 10.30 -7.29
N THR A 137 4.16 9.53 -7.04
CA THR A 137 4.87 8.79 -8.07
C THR A 137 4.51 7.32 -7.94
N GLU A 138 3.98 6.72 -8.99
CA GLU A 138 3.73 5.29 -9.10
C GLU A 138 5.03 4.58 -9.49
N VAL A 139 5.40 3.57 -8.70
CA VAL A 139 6.54 2.69 -8.95
C VAL A 139 6.00 1.28 -9.12
N THR A 140 6.16 0.73 -10.31
CA THR A 140 5.78 -0.65 -10.63
C THR A 140 7.04 -1.50 -10.69
N VAL A 141 7.08 -2.56 -9.87
CA VAL A 141 8.18 -3.52 -9.77
C VAL A 141 7.73 -4.86 -10.33
N TYR A 142 8.54 -5.44 -11.20
CA TYR A 142 8.32 -6.77 -11.78
C TYR A 142 9.57 -7.63 -11.65
N CYS A 143 9.46 -8.78 -10.96
CA CYS A 143 10.56 -9.70 -10.69
C CYS A 143 10.02 -11.09 -10.26
N PRO A 144 10.87 -12.13 -10.15
CA PRO A 144 10.46 -13.42 -9.57
C PRO A 144 9.93 -13.27 -8.14
N ALA A 145 8.75 -13.85 -7.88
CA ALA A 145 8.12 -13.77 -6.58
C ALA A 145 8.88 -14.57 -5.53
N HIS A 146 9.13 -13.95 -4.37
CA HIS A 146 9.72 -14.60 -3.22
C HIS A 146 9.18 -14.02 -1.91
N HIS A 147 9.31 -14.78 -0.84
CA HIS A 147 8.79 -14.40 0.47
C HIS A 147 9.55 -13.18 1.03
N GLY A 148 8.81 -12.19 1.53
CA GLY A 148 9.40 -10.97 2.08
C GLY A 148 9.77 -9.89 1.06
N LEU A 149 9.47 -10.07 -0.23
CA LEU A 149 9.70 -9.09 -1.31
C LEU A 149 9.18 -7.70 -0.92
N PHE A 150 7.92 -7.61 -0.51
CA PHE A 150 7.28 -6.37 -0.07
C PHE A 150 8.06 -5.68 1.05
N THR A 151 8.46 -6.45 2.07
CA THR A 151 9.24 -5.94 3.20
C THR A 151 10.59 -5.39 2.75
N GLY A 152 11.28 -6.09 1.85
CA GLY A 152 12.53 -5.62 1.25
C GLY A 152 12.35 -4.27 0.55
N ILE A 153 11.34 -4.17 -0.33
CA ILE A 153 11.04 -2.93 -1.06
C ILE A 153 10.66 -1.81 -0.10
N ALA A 154 9.81 -2.07 0.90
CA ALA A 154 9.44 -1.08 1.91
C ALA A 154 10.67 -0.56 2.69
N GLY A 155 11.62 -1.44 3.00
CA GLY A 155 12.91 -1.06 3.59
C GLY A 155 13.76 -0.19 2.66
N ALA A 156 13.88 -0.56 1.38
CA ALA A 156 14.60 0.21 0.38
C ALA A 156 14.01 1.62 0.17
N MET A 157 12.68 1.73 0.17
CA MET A 157 11.93 2.98 0.08
C MET A 157 12.20 3.87 1.31
N ALA A 158 12.15 3.29 2.51
CA ALA A 158 12.47 3.99 3.74
C ALA A 158 13.92 4.52 3.76
N VAL A 159 14.90 3.71 3.37
CA VAL A 159 16.32 4.12 3.25
C VAL A 159 16.51 5.25 2.23
N SER A 160 15.72 5.22 1.16
CA SER A 160 15.73 6.25 0.11
C SER A 160 15.03 7.54 0.52
N GLY A 161 14.38 7.58 1.68
CA GLY A 161 13.70 8.77 2.22
C GLY A 161 12.39 9.10 1.49
N VAL A 162 11.74 8.09 0.90
CA VAL A 162 10.42 8.22 0.28
C VAL A 162 9.36 7.52 1.12
N ASN A 163 8.16 8.08 1.14
CA ASN A 163 7.03 7.55 1.88
C ASN A 163 6.12 6.76 0.93
N ILE A 164 5.76 5.54 1.30
CA ILE A 164 4.72 4.77 0.60
C ILE A 164 3.36 5.23 1.15
N VAL A 165 2.40 5.50 0.26
CA VAL A 165 1.02 5.88 0.65
C VAL A 165 -0.03 4.86 0.21
N ASP A 166 0.25 4.10 -0.84
CA ASP A 166 -0.53 2.95 -1.30
C ASP A 166 0.41 1.89 -1.81
N ALA A 167 0.07 0.63 -1.60
CA ALA A 167 0.76 -0.47 -2.23
C ALA A 167 -0.19 -1.63 -2.55
N ARG A 168 0.00 -2.22 -3.72
CA ARG A 168 -0.74 -3.39 -4.21
C ARG A 168 0.26 -4.45 -4.61
N VAL A 169 0.17 -5.61 -3.98
CA VAL A 169 1.08 -6.73 -4.16
C VAL A 169 0.36 -7.78 -4.97
N CYS A 170 0.81 -7.99 -6.20
CA CYS A 170 0.20 -8.96 -7.09
C CYS A 170 1.22 -10.03 -7.42
N SER A 171 0.85 -11.29 -7.26
CA SER A 171 1.59 -12.39 -7.90
C SER A 171 0.88 -12.76 -9.19
N THR A 172 1.63 -13.31 -10.13
CA THR A 172 1.12 -13.87 -11.38
C THR A 172 1.20 -15.40 -11.34
N THR A 173 0.44 -16.07 -12.21
CA THR A 173 0.38 -17.54 -12.24
C THR A 173 1.67 -18.20 -12.70
N ASP A 174 2.55 -17.46 -13.36
CA ASP A 174 3.88 -17.88 -13.83
C ASP A 174 4.99 -17.63 -12.79
N GLY A 175 4.64 -17.28 -11.54
CA GLY A 175 5.59 -17.17 -10.43
C GLY A 175 6.30 -15.83 -10.35
N MET A 176 5.82 -14.81 -11.06
CA MET A 176 6.32 -13.44 -10.97
C MET A 176 5.52 -12.61 -9.95
N ALA A 177 6.13 -11.54 -9.48
CA ALA A 177 5.50 -10.50 -8.69
C ALA A 177 5.38 -9.23 -9.54
N LEU A 178 4.24 -8.54 -9.42
CA LEU A 178 3.93 -7.24 -9.98
C LEU A 178 3.43 -6.36 -8.83
N ASP A 179 4.37 -5.67 -8.19
CA ASP A 179 4.07 -4.83 -7.04
C ASP A 179 4.00 -3.37 -7.48
N VAL A 180 2.91 -2.69 -7.12
CA VAL A 180 2.65 -1.29 -7.48
C VAL A 180 2.62 -0.46 -6.21
N PHE A 181 3.51 0.53 -6.11
CA PHE A 181 3.62 1.43 -4.98
C PHE A 181 3.31 2.86 -5.43
N SER A 182 2.47 3.57 -4.68
CA SER A 182 2.37 5.03 -4.79
C SER A 182 3.24 5.65 -3.71
N ILE A 183 4.22 6.48 -4.11
CA ILE A 183 5.18 7.10 -3.21
C ILE A 183 5.12 8.63 -3.24
N GLN A 184 5.52 9.25 -2.14
CA GLN A 184 5.66 10.69 -1.97
C GLN A 184 7.02 11.04 -1.36
N ASP A 185 7.45 12.28 -1.55
CA ASP A 185 8.56 12.84 -0.79
C ASP A 185 8.14 13.22 0.64
N SER A 186 9.09 13.71 1.45
CA SER A 186 8.83 14.15 2.82
C SER A 186 7.93 15.40 2.93
N ALA A 187 7.70 16.10 1.82
CA ALA A 187 6.78 17.23 1.75
C ALA A 187 5.37 16.82 1.30
N GLY A 188 5.14 15.54 0.97
CA GLY A 188 3.86 15.02 0.52
C GLY A 188 3.57 15.25 -0.97
N ASN A 189 4.62 15.53 -1.77
CA ASN A 189 4.54 15.70 -3.22
C ASN A 189 5.02 14.45 -3.96
N ALA A 190 4.78 14.40 -5.27
CA ALA A 190 5.33 13.36 -6.12
C ALA A 190 6.87 13.43 -6.14
N VAL A 191 7.51 12.25 -6.18
CA VAL A 191 8.96 12.14 -6.31
C VAL A 191 9.33 12.25 -7.79
N GLU A 192 9.80 13.41 -8.22
CA GLU A 192 10.07 13.69 -9.64
C GLU A 192 11.56 13.72 -9.99
N ARG A 193 12.44 13.94 -8.99
CA ARG A 193 13.88 14.15 -9.24
C ARG A 193 14.52 12.90 -9.83
N PRO A 194 15.08 12.93 -11.07
CA PRO A 194 15.63 11.74 -11.71
C PRO A 194 16.74 11.06 -10.91
N GLY A 195 17.59 11.84 -10.23
CA GLY A 195 18.64 11.30 -9.36
C GLY A 195 18.10 10.51 -8.16
N HIS A 196 16.98 10.95 -7.56
CA HIS A 196 16.33 10.21 -6.48
C HIS A 196 15.71 8.91 -6.98
N LEU A 197 15.03 8.95 -8.13
CA LEU A 197 14.41 7.77 -8.74
C LEU A 197 15.45 6.73 -9.18
N LYS A 198 16.60 7.19 -9.71
CA LYS A 198 17.73 6.32 -10.04
C LYS A 198 18.31 5.66 -8.79
N LYS A 199 18.52 6.43 -7.72
CA LYS A 199 18.99 5.88 -6.43
C LYS A 199 18.00 4.85 -5.89
N LEU A 200 16.71 5.16 -5.94
CA LEU A 200 15.65 4.26 -5.49
C LEU A 200 15.67 2.95 -6.27
N ARG A 201 15.80 3.00 -7.60
CA ARG A 201 15.97 1.81 -8.46
C ARG A 201 17.11 0.93 -7.96
N THR A 202 18.29 1.53 -7.78
CA THR A 202 19.48 0.81 -7.33
C THR A 202 19.28 0.19 -5.95
N THR A 203 18.72 0.92 -4.99
CA THR A 203 18.50 0.39 -3.64
C THR A 203 17.47 -0.75 -3.61
N ILE A 204 16.41 -0.66 -4.41
CA ILE A 204 15.45 -1.77 -4.56
C ILE A 204 16.16 -2.97 -5.18
N GLU A 205 16.83 -2.79 -6.31
CA GLU A 205 17.55 -3.85 -7.02
C GLU A 205 18.58 -4.55 -6.12
N GLU A 206 19.34 -3.79 -5.32
CA GLU A 206 20.28 -4.33 -4.34
C GLU A 206 19.60 -5.14 -3.23
N THR A 207 18.38 -4.77 -2.82
CA THR A 207 17.60 -5.52 -1.84
C THR A 207 17.09 -6.85 -2.41
N LEU A 208 16.91 -6.94 -3.72
CA LEU A 208 16.41 -8.13 -4.41
C LEU A 208 17.51 -9.08 -4.87
N THR A 209 18.68 -8.54 -5.19
CA THR A 209 19.78 -9.28 -5.83
C THR A 209 21.00 -9.52 -4.93
N LYS A 210 21.11 -8.80 -3.80
CA LYS A 210 22.30 -8.82 -2.92
C LYS A 210 21.88 -8.91 -1.45
N ASP A 211 22.81 -9.31 -0.58
CA ASP A 211 22.68 -9.40 0.89
C ASP A 211 22.37 -8.05 1.59
N PHE A 212 21.80 -7.06 0.89
CA PHE A 212 21.41 -5.79 1.49
C PHE A 212 20.32 -6.04 2.54
N LYS A 213 20.65 -5.72 3.79
CA LYS A 213 19.74 -5.83 4.95
C LYS A 213 19.22 -4.44 5.29
N PRO A 214 17.99 -4.07 4.89
CA PRO A 214 17.43 -2.74 5.16
C PRO A 214 17.50 -2.35 6.63
N ALA A 215 17.34 -3.31 7.56
CA ALA A 215 17.49 -3.11 8.99
C ALA A 215 18.82 -2.40 9.37
N HIS A 216 19.95 -2.79 8.79
CA HIS A 216 21.25 -2.18 9.11
C HIS A 216 21.38 -0.75 8.58
N ALA A 217 20.81 -0.47 7.42
CA ALA A 217 20.84 0.87 6.83
C ALA A 217 19.93 1.84 7.60
N LEU A 218 18.74 1.38 7.98
CA LEU A 218 17.79 2.15 8.79
C LEU A 218 18.33 2.44 10.19
N ALA A 219 19.04 1.48 10.81
CA ALA A 219 19.69 1.68 12.10
C ALA A 219 20.79 2.76 12.08
N LYS A 220 21.33 3.12 10.91
CA LYS A 220 22.29 4.24 10.76
C LYS A 220 21.61 5.59 10.54
N GLN A 221 20.32 5.61 10.22
CA GLN A 221 19.53 6.82 9.97
C GLN A 221 18.81 7.34 11.22
N THR A 222 18.98 6.68 12.38
CA THR A 222 18.51 7.19 13.67
C THR A 222 19.31 8.41 14.12
N SER A 223 18.93 9.58 13.63
CA SER A 223 18.79 10.81 14.43
C SER A 223 18.31 11.96 13.54
N LEU A 224 17.04 12.32 13.70
CA LEU A 224 16.59 13.68 13.45
C LEU A 224 15.93 14.16 14.75
N PRO A 225 16.34 15.32 15.31
CA PRO A 225 15.82 15.79 16.58
C PRO A 225 14.36 16.19 16.39
N SER A 226 13.42 15.43 16.94
CA SER A 226 12.01 15.85 16.88
C SER A 226 11.74 16.83 18.01
N ARG A 227 11.55 18.11 17.67
CA ARG A 227 11.01 19.17 18.56
C ARG A 227 9.53 18.93 18.96
N THR A 228 9.06 17.68 18.91
CA THR A 228 7.67 17.29 19.24
C THR A 228 7.71 16.34 20.43
N LYS A 229 7.96 16.92 21.62
CA LYS A 229 8.37 16.22 22.84
C LYS A 229 7.21 15.86 23.81
N VAL A 230 5.94 15.86 23.40
CA VAL A 230 4.83 15.85 24.40
C VAL A 230 3.68 14.86 24.15
N LEU A 231 3.58 14.22 22.98
CA LEU A 231 2.46 13.32 22.68
C LEU A 231 2.93 11.86 22.58
N THR A 232 2.62 11.08 23.62
CA THR A 232 2.74 9.61 23.61
C THR A 232 1.56 9.02 22.85
N ILE A 233 1.82 8.39 21.71
CA ILE A 233 0.80 7.65 20.96
C ILE A 233 0.92 6.19 21.38
N ALA A 234 -0.03 5.71 22.20
CA ALA A 234 -0.08 4.29 22.53
C ALA A 234 -0.40 3.48 21.26
N PRO A 235 0.44 2.50 20.87
CA PRO A 235 0.18 1.71 19.69
C PRO A 235 -1.11 0.89 19.85
N ARG A 236 -1.89 0.79 18.78
CA ARG A 236 -3.10 -0.04 18.73
C ARG A 236 -3.09 -0.87 17.46
N VAL A 237 -3.48 -2.13 17.57
CA VAL A 237 -3.60 -3.05 16.44
C VAL A 237 -5.00 -3.63 16.46
N LEU A 238 -5.75 -3.39 15.39
CA LEU A 238 -7.10 -3.92 15.19
C LEU A 238 -7.05 -4.97 14.08
N ILE A 239 -7.81 -6.04 14.25
CA ILE A 239 -7.94 -7.09 13.25
C ILE A 239 -9.42 -7.20 12.87
N ASP A 240 -9.71 -7.04 11.59
CA ASP A 240 -11.06 -7.05 11.05
C ASP A 240 -11.20 -8.08 9.93
N ASN A 241 -11.94 -9.16 10.23
CA ASN A 241 -12.33 -10.19 9.26
C ASN A 241 -13.66 -9.88 8.57
N ASN A 242 -14.30 -8.77 8.85
CA ASN A 242 -15.50 -8.32 8.16
C ASN A 242 -15.17 -7.31 7.06
N ALA A 243 -14.16 -6.47 7.21
CA ALA A 243 -13.81 -5.42 6.22
C ALA A 243 -13.54 -5.91 4.78
N SER A 244 -13.11 -7.16 4.60
CA SER A 244 -12.85 -7.75 3.28
C SER A 244 -13.41 -9.16 3.15
N ALA A 245 -13.97 -9.50 2.00
CA ALA A 245 -14.44 -10.85 1.71
C ALA A 245 -13.30 -11.88 1.62
N THR A 246 -12.09 -11.45 1.25
CA THR A 246 -10.98 -12.36 0.93
C THR A 246 -9.73 -12.17 1.76
N TYR A 247 -9.63 -11.08 2.54
CA TYR A 247 -8.48 -10.77 3.37
C TYR A 247 -8.89 -10.59 4.82
N THR A 248 -7.97 -10.89 5.72
CA THR A 248 -7.98 -10.36 7.08
C THR A 248 -7.36 -8.97 7.02
N VAL A 249 -8.02 -7.98 7.61
CA VAL A 249 -7.52 -6.60 7.61
C VAL A 249 -6.84 -6.34 8.95
N VAL A 250 -5.58 -5.93 8.93
CA VAL A 250 -4.81 -5.52 10.10
C VAL A 250 -4.61 -4.02 10.05
N GLU A 251 -5.23 -3.29 10.95
CA GLU A 251 -5.04 -1.84 11.10
C GLU A 251 -4.06 -1.57 12.25
N VAL A 252 -2.99 -0.85 11.95
CA VAL A 252 -1.94 -0.48 12.90
C VAL A 252 -1.95 1.03 13.08
N ASN A 253 -2.16 1.45 14.32
CA ASN A 253 -2.07 2.84 14.75
C ASN A 253 -0.84 3.01 15.62
N ALA A 254 0.11 3.84 15.20
CA ALA A 254 1.36 4.04 15.94
C ALA A 254 1.92 5.45 15.72
N ARG A 255 2.99 5.80 16.43
CA ARG A 255 3.78 6.98 16.12
C ARG A 255 4.55 6.78 14.82
N ASP A 256 4.43 7.74 13.91
CA ASP A 256 5.14 7.70 12.63
C ASP A 256 6.64 7.94 12.82
N LYS A 257 7.44 7.18 12.07
CA LYS A 257 8.91 7.28 12.04
C LYS A 257 9.50 6.54 10.84
N VAL A 258 10.73 6.94 10.50
CA VAL A 258 11.52 6.27 9.46
C VAL A 258 11.63 4.78 9.76
N GLY A 259 11.25 3.95 8.79
CA GLY A 259 11.32 2.49 8.90
C GLY A 259 10.13 1.82 9.60
N LEU A 260 9.11 2.55 10.08
CA LEU A 260 7.92 1.96 10.72
C LEU A 260 7.27 0.88 9.85
N LEU A 261 7.02 1.20 8.58
CA LEU A 261 6.42 0.28 7.62
C LEU A 261 7.26 -0.99 7.41
N TYR A 262 8.59 -0.85 7.35
CA TYR A 262 9.50 -1.99 7.25
C TYR A 262 9.39 -2.90 8.49
N GLU A 263 9.34 -2.33 9.69
CA GLU A 263 9.22 -3.09 10.94
C GLU A 263 7.89 -3.83 11.05
N ILE A 264 6.77 -3.17 10.73
CA ILE A 264 5.45 -3.80 10.73
C ILE A 264 5.42 -4.96 9.72
N THR A 265 5.86 -4.71 8.50
CA THR A 265 5.79 -5.70 7.41
C THR A 265 6.73 -6.87 7.64
N ARG A 266 7.93 -6.64 8.18
CA ARG A 266 8.83 -7.70 8.66
C ARG A 266 8.17 -8.56 9.74
N THR A 267 7.42 -7.94 10.65
CA THR A 267 6.69 -8.65 11.71
C THR A 267 5.53 -9.48 11.14
N LEU A 268 4.77 -8.96 10.19
CA LEU A 268 3.71 -9.73 9.52
C LEU A 268 4.28 -10.94 8.75
N VAL A 269 5.40 -10.74 8.05
CA VAL A 269 6.11 -11.81 7.34
C VAL A 269 6.65 -12.87 8.31
N SER A 270 7.21 -12.49 9.46
CA SER A 270 7.70 -13.46 10.48
C SER A 270 6.56 -14.28 11.11
N LEU A 271 5.35 -13.72 11.16
CA LEU A 271 4.13 -14.40 11.55
C LEU A 271 3.54 -15.29 10.43
N ARG A 272 4.26 -15.42 9.30
CA ARG A 272 3.85 -16.20 8.11
C ARG A 272 2.59 -15.65 7.46
N LEU A 273 2.48 -14.33 7.39
CA LEU A 273 1.43 -13.64 6.66
C LEU A 273 1.96 -13.12 5.32
N SER A 274 1.11 -13.21 4.30
CA SER A 274 1.31 -12.57 3.01
C SER A 274 0.48 -11.28 2.94
N ILE A 275 1.08 -10.21 2.43
CA ILE A 275 0.41 -8.92 2.25
C ILE A 275 -0.04 -8.84 0.79
N GLY A 276 -1.34 -8.63 0.55
CA GLY A 276 -1.88 -8.41 -0.79
C GLY A 276 -2.07 -6.93 -1.13
N ALA A 277 -2.28 -6.09 -0.13
CA ALA A 277 -2.36 -4.64 -0.28
C ALA A 277 -2.04 -3.94 1.03
N ALA A 278 -1.57 -2.71 0.96
CA ALA A 278 -1.35 -1.84 2.10
C ALA A 278 -1.79 -0.40 1.79
N ARG A 279 -2.44 0.24 2.75
CA ARG A 279 -2.82 1.66 2.71
C ARG A 279 -2.16 2.36 3.88
N ILE A 280 -1.31 3.33 3.60
CA ILE A 280 -0.45 3.97 4.60
C ILE A 280 -0.85 5.43 4.69
N THR A 281 -1.32 5.87 5.85
CA THR A 281 -1.77 7.25 6.05
C THR A 281 -1.19 7.85 7.31
N THR A 282 -0.41 8.92 7.15
CA THR A 282 0.09 9.71 8.28
C THR A 282 -0.78 10.93 8.54
N TYR A 283 -1.17 11.12 9.81
CA TYR A 283 -1.83 12.30 10.38
C TYR A 283 -0.92 12.95 11.43
N GLY A 284 -0.22 14.01 11.04
CA GLY A 284 0.74 14.68 11.93
C GLY A 284 1.88 13.74 12.31
N VAL A 285 1.89 13.28 13.56
CA VAL A 285 2.88 12.32 14.10
C VAL A 285 2.33 10.89 14.24
N ARG A 286 1.09 10.64 13.82
CA ARG A 286 0.43 9.32 13.90
C ARG A 286 0.39 8.66 12.53
N ALA A 287 0.86 7.43 12.43
CA ALA A 287 0.64 6.56 11.28
C ALA A 287 -0.61 5.69 11.53
N VAL A 288 -1.41 5.53 10.48
CA VAL A 288 -2.55 4.62 10.40
C VAL A 288 -2.34 3.76 9.16
N ASP A 289 -1.87 2.54 9.38
CA ASP A 289 -1.44 1.63 8.34
C ASP A 289 -2.40 0.44 8.29
N ILE A 290 -3.01 0.20 7.14
CA ILE A 290 -3.98 -0.87 6.93
C ILE A 290 -3.36 -1.91 6.00
N PHE A 291 -3.28 -3.15 6.45
CA PHE A 291 -2.73 -4.27 5.68
C PHE A 291 -3.81 -5.31 5.39
N TYR A 292 -3.95 -5.67 4.13
CA TYR A 292 -4.80 -6.76 3.68
C TYR A 292 -3.96 -8.02 3.62
N VAL A 293 -4.13 -8.91 4.60
CA VAL A 293 -3.27 -10.08 4.78
C VAL A 293 -4.02 -11.40 4.61
N LYS A 294 -3.23 -12.41 4.23
CA LYS A 294 -3.62 -13.82 4.18
C LYS A 294 -2.58 -14.67 4.89
N ASP A 295 -2.97 -15.84 5.35
CA ASP A 295 -2.01 -16.85 5.80
C ASP A 295 -1.23 -17.47 4.63
N MET A 296 -0.35 -18.43 4.94
CA MET A 296 0.45 -19.15 3.93
C MET A 296 -0.38 -20.02 2.98
N PHE A 297 -1.63 -20.33 3.34
CA PHE A 297 -2.56 -21.09 2.50
C PHE A 297 -3.42 -20.17 1.62
N GLY A 298 -3.19 -18.85 1.68
CA GLY A 298 -3.95 -17.86 0.91
C GLY A 298 -5.34 -17.58 1.49
N MET A 299 -5.58 -18.00 2.73
CA MET A 299 -6.85 -17.88 3.45
C MET A 299 -6.82 -16.74 4.46
N LYS A 300 -7.99 -16.38 4.95
CA LYS A 300 -8.12 -15.41 6.04
C LYS A 300 -7.70 -16.04 7.36
N VAL A 301 -7.04 -15.25 8.20
CA VAL A 301 -6.72 -15.63 9.57
C VAL A 301 -7.97 -15.44 10.42
N THR A 302 -8.68 -16.54 10.70
CA THR A 302 -9.93 -16.55 11.48
C THR A 302 -9.78 -17.23 12.83
N ASP A 303 -8.65 -17.88 13.09
CA ASP A 303 -8.31 -18.50 14.35
C ASP A 303 -7.95 -17.43 15.40
N ASP A 304 -8.69 -17.41 16.51
CA ASP A 304 -8.55 -16.39 17.55
C ASP A 304 -7.16 -16.38 18.19
N ILE A 305 -6.54 -17.56 18.39
CA ILE A 305 -5.18 -17.67 18.94
C ILE A 305 -4.18 -17.00 18.00
N HIS A 306 -4.30 -17.22 16.69
CA HIS A 306 -3.45 -16.57 15.71
C HIS A 306 -3.69 -15.06 15.66
N ILE A 307 -4.95 -14.61 15.73
CA ILE A 307 -5.33 -13.19 15.78
C ILE A 307 -4.68 -12.50 17.00
N GLU A 308 -4.82 -13.07 18.20
CA GLU A 308 -4.21 -12.54 19.42
C GLU A 308 -2.67 -12.51 19.32
N ARG A 309 -2.07 -13.54 18.71
CA ARG A 309 -0.62 -13.58 18.47
C ARG A 309 -0.18 -12.45 17.55
N ILE A 310 -0.90 -12.19 16.47
CA ILE A 310 -0.62 -11.07 15.56
C ILE A 310 -0.68 -9.74 16.30
N GLN A 311 -1.78 -9.48 17.01
CA GLN A 311 -1.95 -8.24 17.78
C GLN A 311 -0.82 -8.05 18.78
N SER A 312 -0.57 -9.05 19.62
CA SER A 312 0.42 -8.97 20.70
C SER A 312 1.83 -8.76 20.14
N THR A 313 2.20 -9.47 19.07
CA THR A 313 3.54 -9.39 18.49
C THR A 313 3.78 -8.02 17.85
N VAL A 314 2.83 -7.51 17.07
CA VAL A 314 2.94 -6.19 16.44
C VAL A 314 2.96 -5.09 17.51
N ILE A 315 2.08 -5.14 18.53
CA ILE A 315 2.09 -4.18 19.64
C ILE A 315 3.43 -4.18 20.38
N ASN A 316 4.00 -5.37 20.65
CA ASN A 316 5.28 -5.50 21.35
C ASN A 316 6.42 -4.86 20.55
N VAL A 317 6.49 -5.11 19.23
CA VAL A 317 7.49 -4.50 18.35
C VAL A 317 7.35 -2.97 18.36
N LEU A 318 6.13 -2.45 18.20
CA LEU A 318 5.87 -1.00 18.22
C LEU A 318 6.24 -0.35 19.56
N THR A 319 5.96 -1.05 20.67
CA THR A 319 6.27 -0.56 22.03
C THR A 319 7.78 -0.54 22.29
N GLN A 320 8.52 -1.55 21.85
CA GLN A 320 9.99 -1.59 21.95
C GLN A 320 10.62 -0.46 21.14
N LEU A 321 10.13 -0.30 19.91
CA LEU A 321 10.50 0.74 18.98
C LEU A 321 10.33 2.15 19.58
N ASP A 322 9.27 2.41 20.33
CA ASP A 322 9.08 3.70 21.01
C ASP A 322 10.04 3.89 22.19
N LYS A 323 10.38 2.82 22.93
CA LYS A 323 11.37 2.88 24.03
C LYS A 323 12.78 3.17 23.52
N GLU A 324 13.20 2.52 22.45
CA GLU A 324 14.54 2.71 21.85
C GLU A 324 14.74 4.16 21.36
N ALA A 325 13.69 4.77 20.80
CA ALA A 325 13.72 6.18 20.40
C ALA A 325 13.94 7.11 21.61
N ILE A 326 13.33 6.82 22.77
CA ILE A 326 13.48 7.62 23.99
C ILE A 326 14.92 7.48 24.56
N VAL A 327 15.49 6.27 24.55
CA VAL A 327 16.82 6.00 25.12
C VAL A 327 17.94 6.60 24.25
N GLY A 328 17.87 6.43 22.92
CA GLY A 328 18.88 6.97 21.99
C GLY A 328 18.97 8.49 21.96
N GLU A 329 17.88 9.20 22.29
CA GLU A 329 17.90 10.66 22.42
C GLU A 329 18.45 11.15 23.77
N THR A 330 18.33 10.35 24.84
CA THR A 330 18.86 10.70 26.18
C THR A 330 20.40 10.66 26.20
N THR A 331 20.99 9.69 25.50
CA THR A 331 22.45 9.58 25.36
C THR A 331 23.03 10.64 24.43
N ALA A 332 22.31 11.06 23.39
CA ALA A 332 22.74 12.11 22.47
C ALA A 332 22.62 13.54 23.05
N SER A 333 21.76 13.76 24.05
CA SER A 333 21.64 15.06 24.76
C SER A 333 22.64 15.24 25.91
N ALA A 334 23.34 14.17 26.31
CA ALA A 334 24.31 14.16 27.41
C ALA A 334 25.77 14.20 26.93
N ALA A 335 25.99 14.20 25.61
CA ALA A 335 27.29 14.32 24.94
C ALA A 335 27.41 15.68 24.23
#